data_AF-A0A6I4XNZ4-F1
#
_entry.id   AF-A0A6I4XNZ4-F1
#
_cell.length_a   1.000
_cell.length_b   1.000
_cell.length_c   1.000
_cell.angle_alpha   90.00
_cell.angle_beta   90.00
_cell.angle_gamma   90.00
#
_symmetry.space_group_name_H-M   'P 1'
#
loop_
_entity.id
_entity.type
_entity.pdbx_description
1 polymer ?
#
loop_
_entity_poly.entity_id
_entity_poly.type
_entity_poly.pdbx_seq_one_letter_code
_entity_poly.pdbx_strand_id
1 'polypeptide(L)' 'LILSEQQRLANGLVVVTHDTEEAAYLGETILLVQEHQIHQIKNPVFHQANRRETMDFYAFSLALKKKMRGEVR' A
#
# COMPACT_ATOMS: atom_id res chain seq x y z
N LEU A 1 -11.75 -13.10 0.50
CA LEU A 1 -10.48 -12.67 -0.16
C LEU A 1 -9.50 -12.19 0.90
N ILE A 2 -8.23 -12.59 0.82
CA ILE A 2 -7.14 -12.48 1.83
C ILE A 2 -7.35 -11.52 3.02
N LEU A 3 -7.70 -10.24 2.83
CA LEU A 3 -7.96 -9.29 3.94
C LEU A 3 -9.09 -9.74 4.88
N SER A 4 -10.20 -10.26 4.34
CA SER A 4 -11.29 -10.79 5.16
C SER A 4 -10.86 -11.99 6.01
N GLU A 5 -9.98 -12.85 5.48
CA GLU A 5 -9.42 -13.97 6.24
C GLU A 5 -8.41 -13.49 7.28
N GLN A 6 -7.62 -12.47 6.94
CA GLN A 6 -6.69 -11.84 7.88
C GLN A 6 -7.44 -11.25 9.09
N GLN A 7 -8.51 -10.51 8.84
CA GLN A 7 -9.36 -9.94 9.88
C GLN A 7 -10.01 -11.03 10.74
N ARG A 8 -10.50 -12.11 10.10
CA ARG A 8 -11.13 -13.24 10.79
C ARG A 8 -10.15 -14.01 11.69
N LEU A 9 -8.90 -14.17 11.25
CA LEU A 9 -7.87 -14.93 11.96
C LEU A 9 -7.01 -14.09 12.91
N ALA A 10 -7.17 -12.76 12.90
CA ALA A 10 -6.38 -11.81 13.69
C ALA A 10 -4.85 -12.00 13.54
N ASN A 11 -4.41 -12.40 12.35
CA ASN A 11 -3.00 -12.62 12.04
C ASN A 11 -2.35 -11.41 11.35
N GLY A 12 -1.03 -11.35 11.35
CA GLY A 12 -0.29 -10.42 10.50
C GLY A 12 -0.32 -10.88 9.05
N LEU A 13 -0.48 -9.96 8.10
CA LEU A 13 -0.34 -10.21 6.67
C LEU A 13 0.84 -9.41 6.13
N VAL A 14 1.82 -10.12 5.57
CA VAL A 14 2.93 -9.52 4.83
C VAL A 14 2.75 -9.85 3.36
N VAL A 15 2.71 -8.81 2.52
CA VAL A 15 2.60 -8.93 1.07
C VAL A 15 3.84 -8.30 0.45
N VAL A 16 4.50 -9.05 -0.43
CA VAL A 16 5.59 -8.53 -1.26
C VAL A 16 5.04 -8.39 -2.68
N THR A 17 4.97 -7.17 -3.17
CA THR A 17 4.46 -6.86 -4.51
C THR A 17 5.26 -5.74 -5.14
N HIS A 18 5.33 -5.75 -6.47
CA HIS A 18 5.83 -4.66 -7.29
C HIS A 18 4.70 -3.76 -7.82
N ASP A 19 3.44 -4.17 -7.59
CA ASP A 19 2.25 -3.41 -7.96
C ASP A 19 1.87 -2.42 -6.85
N THR A 20 1.85 -1.15 -7.19
CA THR A 20 1.56 -0.06 -6.26
C THR A 20 0.09 0.00 -5.84
N GLU A 21 -0.83 -0.44 -6.70
CA GLU A 21 -2.27 -0.51 -6.35
C GLU A 21 -2.53 -1.68 -5.40
N GLU A 22 -1.86 -2.81 -5.57
CA GLU A 22 -1.94 -3.91 -4.60
C GLU A 22 -1.38 -3.49 -3.23
N ALA A 23 -0.22 -2.84 -3.21
CA ALA A 23 0.37 -2.31 -1.99
C ALA A 23 -0.55 -1.29 -1.31
N ALA A 24 -1.14 -0.37 -2.07
CA ALA A 24 -2.10 0.61 -1.57
C ALA A 24 -3.42 -0.03 -1.10
N TYR A 25 -3.82 -1.16 -1.66
CA TYR A 25 -5.07 -1.83 -1.29
C TYR A 25 -4.92 -2.73 -0.06
N LEU A 26 -3.81 -3.46 0.04
CA LEU A 26 -3.59 -4.50 1.05
C LEU A 26 -2.76 -4.02 2.24
N GLY A 27 -1.90 -3.02 2.05
CA GLY A 27 -0.96 -2.57 3.07
C GLY A 27 -1.49 -1.42 3.92
N GLU A 28 -1.69 -1.66 5.22
CA GLU A 28 -1.88 -0.56 6.19
C GLU A 28 -0.58 0.23 6.38
N THR A 29 0.54 -0.49 6.43
CA THR A 29 1.89 0.04 6.41
C THR A 29 2.61 -0.53 5.20
N ILE A 30 3.24 0.33 4.41
CA ILE A 30 4.02 -0.05 3.24
C ILE A 30 5.50 0.16 3.55
N LEU A 31 6.31 -0.88 3.29
CA LEU A 31 7.76 -0.81 3.36
C LEU A 31 8.29 -0.75 1.92
N LEU A 32 8.75 0.42 1.49
CA LEU A 32 9.39 0.60 0.20
C LEU A 32 10.88 0.33 0.35
N VAL A 33 11.37 -0.73 -0.28
CA VAL A 33 12.79 -1.08 -0.30
C VAL A 33 13.42 -0.50 -1.56
N GLN A 34 14.35 0.45 -1.40
CA GLN A 34 15.03 1.11 -2.50
C GLN A 34 16.48 1.41 -2.12
N GLU A 35 17.43 1.13 -3.01
CA GLU A 35 18.85 1.47 -2.81
C GLU A 35 19.43 0.99 -1.45
N HIS A 36 19.07 -0.23 -1.03
CA HIS A 36 19.44 -0.82 0.27
C HIS A 36 18.88 -0.09 1.50
N GLN A 37 17.93 0.83 1.29
CA GLN A 37 17.18 1.53 2.34
C GLN A 37 15.73 1.03 2.40
N ILE A 38 15.14 1.14 3.59
CA ILE A 38 13.74 0.84 3.83
C ILE A 38 13.04 2.15 4.20
N HIS A 39 12.07 2.56 3.40
CA HIS A 39 11.21 3.70 3.70
C HIS A 39 9.83 3.21 4.14
N GLN A 40 9.47 3.54 5.36
CA GLN A 40 8.13 3.26 5.88
C GLN A 40 7.14 4.33 5.40
N ILE A 41 6.00 3.91 4.88
CA ILE A 41 4.92 4.77 4.41
C ILE A 41 3.63 4.32 5.09
N LYS A 42 2.99 5.22 5.84
CA LYS A 42 1.65 4.98 6.37
C LYS A 42 0.63 5.18 5.24
N ASN A 43 -0.25 4.22 5.04
CA ASN A 43 -1.28 4.31 4.00
C ASN A 43 -2.46 5.16 4.50
N PRO A 44 -2.71 6.35 3.92
CA PRO A 44 -3.77 7.24 4.38
C PRO A 44 -5.18 6.73 4.03
N VAL A 45 -5.30 5.85 3.03
CA VAL A 45 -6.60 5.39 2.49
C VAL A 45 -7.00 3.99 2.96
N PHE A 46 -6.17 3.31 3.76
CA PHE A 46 -6.40 1.90 4.12
C PHE A 46 -7.73 1.68 4.86
N HIS A 47 -8.06 2.56 5.81
CA HIS A 47 -9.27 2.45 6.64
C HIS A 47 -10.50 3.12 6.03
N GLN A 48 -10.42 3.64 4.80
CA GLN A 48 -11.56 4.25 4.11
C GLN A 48 -12.49 3.18 3.52
N ALA A 49 -13.80 3.42 3.62
CA ALA A 49 -14.81 2.61 2.95
C ALA A 49 -14.79 2.84 1.43
N ASN A 50 -15.04 1.79 0.64
CA ASN A 50 -15.04 1.83 -0.84
C ASN A 50 -13.77 2.46 -1.44
N ARG A 51 -12.63 2.38 -0.74
CA ARG A 51 -11.39 3.09 -1.07
C ARG A 51 -10.97 2.94 -2.54
N ARG A 52 -11.15 1.76 -3.14
CA ARG A 52 -10.77 1.48 -4.55
C ARG A 52 -11.44 2.41 -5.57
N GLU A 53 -12.60 2.95 -5.25
CA GLU A 53 -13.39 3.83 -6.12
C GLU A 53 -13.16 5.31 -5.83
N THR A 54 -12.27 5.63 -4.89
CA THR A 54 -11.99 7.01 -4.48
C THR A 54 -10.83 7.60 -5.26
N MET A 55 -10.90 8.91 -5.50
CA MET A 55 -9.78 9.67 -6.08
C MET A 55 -8.55 9.66 -5.17
N ASP A 56 -8.74 9.58 -3.85
CA ASP A 56 -7.65 9.50 -2.87
C ASP A 56 -6.82 8.22 -3.06
N PHE A 57 -7.48 7.08 -3.28
CA PHE A 57 -6.78 5.82 -3.56
C PHE A 57 -5.98 5.87 -4.86
N TYR A 58 -6.57 6.43 -5.91
CA TYR A 58 -5.87 6.63 -7.17
C TYR A 58 -4.65 7.56 -7.01
N ALA A 59 -4.85 8.71 -6.35
CA ALA A 59 -3.78 9.68 -6.10
C ALA A 59 -2.65 9.07 -5.26
N PHE A 60 -2.98 8.31 -4.22
CA PHE A 60 -2.01 7.63 -3.38
C PHE A 60 -1.24 6.55 -4.15
N SER A 61 -1.94 5.70 -4.92
CA SER A 61 -1.31 4.67 -5.75
C SER A 61 -0.36 5.29 -6.79
N LEU A 62 -0.76 6.40 -7.42
CA LEU A 62 0.08 7.14 -8.35
C LEU A 62 1.31 7.76 -7.66
N ALA A 63 1.15 8.34 -6.47
CA ALA A 63 2.25 8.87 -5.70
C ALA A 63 3.25 7.79 -5.29
N LEU A 64 2.76 6.63 -4.85
CA LEU A 64 3.58 5.47 -4.52
C LEU A 64 4.37 4.98 -5.74
N LYS A 65 3.73 4.92 -6.91
CA LYS A 65 4.37 4.56 -8.18
C LYS A 65 5.50 5.50 -8.57
N LYS A 66 5.29 6.82 -8.43
CA LYS A 66 6.34 7.82 -8.67
C LYS A 66 7.50 7.66 -7.71
N LYS A 67 7.21 7.43 -6.42
CA LYS A 67 8.24 7.22 -5.40
C LYS A 67 9.07 5.96 -5.67
N MET A 68 8.43 4.85 -6.02
CA MET A 68 9.08 3.60 -6.39
C MET A 68 10.01 3.74 -7.61
N ARG A 69 9.72 4.69 -8.52
CA ARG A 69 10.54 5.01 -9.69
C ARG A 69 11.65 6.03 -9.41
N GLY A 70 11.73 6.57 -8.20
CA GLY A 70 12.67 7.65 -7.86
C GLY A 70 12.33 9.00 -8.50
N GLU A 71 11.08 9.21 -8.93
CA GLU A 71 10.63 10.46 -9.58
C GLU A 71 10.30 11.58 -8.57
N VAL A 72 10.28 11.27 -7.27
CA VAL A 72 10.05 12.24 -6.18
C VAL A 72 11.19 12.08 -5.18
N ARG A 73 12.06 13.11 -5.10
CA ARG A 73 13.14 13.24 -4.12
C ARG A 73 12.67 14.06 -2.92
#